data_AF-A0A1E5KTG9-F1
#
_entry.id   AF-A0A1E5KTG9-F1
#
_cell.length_a   1.000
_cell.length_b   1.000
_cell.length_c   1.000
_cell.angle_alpha   90.00
_cell.angle_beta   90.00
_cell.angle_gamma   90.00
#
_symmetry.space_group_name_H-M   'P 1'
#
loop_
_entity.id
_entity.type
_entity.pdbx_description
1 polymer ?
#
loop_
_entity_poly.entity_id
_entity_poly.type
_entity_poly.pdbx_seq_one_letter_code
_entity_poly.pdbx_strand_id
1 'polypeptide(L)'
;MGKIASDISAASGAVAGIESVAVSKGKQVSFGKSTISSMKQGKEVNNQLLTNLSELVECVKKQSQKFPEIAEIMAIEDSKMKF
;
A
#
# COMPACT_ATOMS: atom_id res chain seq x y z
N MET A 1 23.87 -14.64 -20.99
CA MET A 1 22.65 -14.87 -20.18
C MET A 1 23.00 -14.49 -18.75
N GLY A 2 22.34 -13.47 -18.19
CA GLY A 2 22.59 -13.05 -16.80
C GLY A 2 22.17 -14.16 -15.83
N LYS A 3 22.89 -14.31 -14.71
CA LYS A 3 22.46 -15.22 -13.64
C LYS A 3 21.07 -14.79 -13.19
N ILE A 4 20.08 -15.67 -13.32
CA ILE A 4 18.78 -15.50 -12.69
C ILE A 4 19.02 -15.83 -11.22
N ALA A 5 19.11 -14.79 -10.39
CA ALA A 5 19.31 -14.88 -8.95
C ALA A 5 18.48 -13.79 -8.26
N SER A 6 18.13 -14.02 -7.00
CA SER A 6 17.39 -13.08 -6.17
C SER A 6 18.14 -11.78 -5.98
N ASP A 7 17.40 -10.66 -5.99
CA ASP A 7 17.92 -9.31 -5.77
C ASP A 7 17.13 -8.62 -4.66
N ILE A 8 17.68 -8.70 -3.44
CA ILE A 8 17.11 -8.06 -2.25
C ILE A 8 17.12 -6.54 -2.41
N SER A 9 18.14 -5.97 -3.06
CA SER A 9 18.25 -4.51 -3.25
C SER A 9 17.14 -3.99 -4.16
N ALA A 10 16.82 -4.72 -5.23
CA ALA A 10 15.71 -4.38 -6.11
C ALA A 10 14.37 -4.51 -5.38
N ALA A 11 14.18 -5.56 -4.57
CA ALA A 11 12.97 -5.76 -3.77
C ALA A 11 12.78 -4.64 -2.73
N SER A 12 13.82 -4.30 -1.96
CA SER A 12 13.79 -3.19 -0.99
C SER A 12 13.58 -1.84 -1.66
N GLY A 13 14.18 -1.62 -2.84
CA GLY A 13 13.97 -0.40 -3.63
C GLY A 13 12.51 -0.23 -4.07
N ALA A 14 11.86 -1.32 -4.49
CA ALA A 14 10.44 -1.31 -4.86
C ALA A 14 9.54 -1.01 -3.64
N VAL A 15 9.85 -1.56 -2.47
CA VAL A 15 9.13 -1.28 -1.22
C VAL A 15 9.26 0.17 -0.79
N ALA A 16 10.48 0.75 -0.87
CA ALA A 16 10.70 2.15 -0.51
C ALA A 16 9.82 3.11 -1.32
N GLY A 17 9.60 2.82 -2.61
CA GLY A 17 8.68 3.57 -3.45
C GLY A 17 7.23 3.52 -2.94
N ILE A 18 6.77 2.34 -2.52
CA ILE A 18 5.42 2.14 -1.97
C ILE A 18 5.27 2.80 -0.60
N GLU A 19 6.28 2.71 0.27
CA GLU A 19 6.30 3.33 1.59
C GLU A 19 6.23 4.86 1.52
N SER A 20 6.82 5.46 0.47
CA SER A 20 6.80 6.91 0.26
C SER A 20 5.40 7.49 -0.02
N VAL A 21 4.42 6.65 -0.39
CA VAL A 21 3.06 7.08 -0.68
C VAL A 21 2.34 7.49 0.61
N ALA A 22 2.07 8.77 0.80
CA ALA A 22 1.32 9.29 1.93
C ALA A 22 -0.06 9.78 1.49
N VAL A 23 -1.11 9.36 2.21
CA VAL A 23 -2.46 9.91 2.03
C VAL A 23 -2.62 11.09 2.99
N SER A 24 -2.87 12.28 2.45
CA SER A 24 -3.07 13.48 3.26
C SER A 24 -4.34 13.37 4.11
N LYS A 25 -4.33 13.95 5.31
CA LYS A 25 -5.54 14.09 6.13
C LYS A 25 -6.45 15.14 5.48
N GLY A 26 -7.59 14.69 4.97
CA GLY A 26 -8.60 15.55 4.39
C GLY A 26 -9.57 16.06 5.45
N LYS A 27 -10.51 16.90 5.01
CA LYS A 27 -11.51 17.50 5.89
C LYS A 27 -12.81 16.73 5.81
N GLN A 28 -13.41 16.47 6.97
CA GLN A 28 -14.76 15.95 7.03
C GLN A 28 -15.75 17.06 6.66
N VAL A 29 -16.71 16.70 5.81
CA VAL A 29 -17.83 17.55 5.46
C VAL A 29 -18.92 17.37 6.51
N SER A 30 -19.50 18.47 6.99
CA SER A 30 -20.68 18.43 7.84
C SER A 30 -21.73 19.42 7.35
N PHE A 31 -22.99 19.03 7.49
CA PHE A 31 -24.14 19.87 7.17
C PHE A 31 -24.89 20.19 8.46
N GLY A 32 -25.32 21.45 8.59
CA GLY A 32 -26.02 21.91 9.79
C GLY A 32 -27.45 21.37 9.89
N LYS A 33 -28.30 21.62 8.89
CA LYS A 33 -29.74 21.27 8.93
C LYS A 33 -30.26 20.57 7.67
N SER A 34 -29.40 20.09 6.79
CA SER A 34 -29.87 19.53 5.51
C SER A 34 -30.77 18.31 5.74
N THR A 35 -32.01 18.38 5.26
CA THR A 35 -33.02 17.33 5.37
C THR A 35 -33.10 16.46 4.11
N ILE A 36 -32.41 16.85 3.03
CA ILE A 36 -32.39 16.13 1.76
C ILE A 36 -31.58 14.83 1.92
N SER A 37 -32.23 13.68 1.67
CA SER A 37 -31.63 12.35 1.86
C SER A 37 -30.36 12.14 1.05
N SER A 38 -30.37 12.53 -0.24
CA SER A 38 -29.20 12.40 -1.13
C SER A 38 -27.99 13.21 -0.64
N MET A 39 -28.22 14.37 -0.02
CA MET A 39 -27.14 15.15 0.60
C MET A 39 -26.53 14.41 1.79
N LYS A 40 -27.34 13.81 2.66
CA LYS A 40 -26.83 13.03 3.80
C LYS A 40 -25.98 11.85 3.33
N GLN A 41 -26.45 11.10 2.33
CA GLN A 41 -25.67 10.01 1.72
C GLN A 41 -24.37 10.52 1.09
N GLY A 42 -24.41 11.62 0.34
CA GLY A 42 -23.21 12.23 -0.23
C GLY A 42 -22.18 12.62 0.82
N LYS A 43 -22.61 13.19 1.97
CA LYS A 43 -21.74 13.48 3.11
C LYS A 43 -21.08 12.22 3.65
N GLU A 44 -21.87 11.16 3.85
CA GLU A 44 -21.37 9.90 4.40
C GLU A 44 -20.30 9.28 3.50
N VAL A 45 -20.61 9.11 2.20
CA VAL A 45 -19.68 8.57 1.21
C VAL A 45 -18.41 9.42 1.13
N ASN A 46 -18.54 10.75 1.06
CA ASN A 46 -17.39 11.65 1.02
C ASN A 46 -16.48 11.49 2.26
N ASN A 47 -17.08 11.37 3.45
CA ASN A 47 -16.32 11.25 4.70
C ASN A 47 -15.69 9.87 4.88
N GLN A 48 -16.27 8.82 4.29
CA GLN A 48 -15.71 7.46 4.30
C GLN A 48 -14.61 7.28 3.25
N LEU A 49 -14.74 7.93 2.08
CA LEU A 49 -13.86 7.70 0.93
C LEU A 49 -12.37 7.86 1.28
N LEU A 50 -12.02 8.93 2.01
CA LEU A 50 -10.63 9.18 2.37
C LEU A 50 -10.09 8.18 3.40
N THR A 51 -10.94 7.78 4.35
CA THR A 51 -10.60 6.74 5.33
C THR A 51 -10.32 5.43 4.62
N ASN A 52 -11.23 4.99 3.74
CA ASN A 52 -11.08 3.76 2.98
C ASN A 52 -9.84 3.78 2.06
N LEU A 53 -9.55 4.92 1.44
CA LEU A 53 -8.34 5.08 0.64
C LEU A 53 -7.07 4.98 1.50
N SER A 54 -7.09 5.57 2.69
CA SER A 54 -5.96 5.50 3.64
C SER A 54 -5.70 4.06 4.10
N GLU A 55 -6.77 3.34 4.45
CA GLU A 55 -6.69 1.92 4.84
C GLU A 55 -6.19 1.03 3.71
N LEU A 56 -6.63 1.28 2.47
CA LEU A 56 -6.14 0.56 1.30
C LEU A 56 -4.64 0.78 1.09
N VAL A 57 -4.18 2.03 1.16
CA VAL A 57 -2.74 2.35 1.05
C VAL A 57 -1.94 1.67 2.14
N GLU A 58 -2.42 1.66 3.38
CA GLU A 58 -1.76 0.96 4.49
C GLU A 58 -1.71 -0.56 4.27
N CYS A 59 -2.79 -1.15 3.76
CA CYS A 59 -2.83 -2.56 3.41
C CYS A 59 -1.79 -2.92 2.33
N VAL A 60 -1.72 -2.14 1.26
CA VAL A 60 -0.72 -2.33 0.19
C VAL A 60 0.71 -2.19 0.74
N LYS A 61 0.97 -1.19 1.59
CA LYS A 61 2.27 -1.05 2.25
C LYS A 61 2.64 -2.28 3.07
N LYS A 62 1.72 -2.79 3.89
CA LYS A 62 1.93 -4.01 4.67
C LYS A 62 2.22 -5.22 3.78
N GLN A 63 1.49 -5.37 2.67
CA GLN A 63 1.73 -6.46 1.74
C GLN A 63 3.08 -6.34 1.02
N SER A 64 3.51 -5.12 0.70
CA SER A 64 4.79 -4.89 0.02
C SER A 64 6.00 -5.36 0.83
N GLN A 65 5.92 -5.37 2.16
CA GLN A 65 6.98 -5.89 3.05
C GLN A 65 7.28 -7.37 2.83
N LYS A 66 6.39 -8.12 2.19
CA LYS A 66 6.63 -9.53 1.86
C LYS A 66 7.64 -9.69 0.71
N PHE A 67 7.86 -8.68 -0.12
CA PHE A 67 8.78 -8.81 -1.25
C PHE A 67 10.25 -8.97 -0.82
N PRO A 68 10.78 -8.15 0.12
CA PRO A 68 12.11 -8.40 0.69
C PRO A 68 12.22 -9.76 1.38
N GLU A 69 11.21 -10.17 2.16
CA GLU A 69 11.20 -11.48 2.84
C GLU A 69 11.31 -12.64 1.83
N ILE A 70 10.54 -12.59 0.75
CA ILE A 70 10.61 -13.59 -0.33
C ILE A 70 11.97 -13.54 -1.02
N ALA A 71 12.51 -12.35 -1.28
CA ALA A 71 13.82 -12.19 -1.90
C ALA A 71 14.95 -12.77 -1.02
N GLU A 72 14.88 -12.61 0.30
CA GLU A 72 15.82 -13.25 1.24
C GLU A 72 15.74 -14.77 1.19
N ILE A 73 14.52 -15.33 1.22
CA ILE A 73 14.31 -16.78 1.11
C ILE A 73 14.87 -17.31 -0.21
N MET A 74 14.62 -16.62 -1.32
CA MET A 74 15.16 -17.00 -2.63
C MET A 74 16.68 -16.88 -2.70
N ALA A 75 17.28 -15.85 -2.09
CA ALA A 75 18.73 -15.69 -2.05
C ALA A 75 19.41 -16.86 -1.31
N ILE A 76 18.77 -17.37 -0.24
CA ILE A 76 19.23 -18.58 0.46
C ILE A 76 19.15 -19.80 -0.46
N GLU A 77 18.04 -19.99 -1.18
CA GLU A 77 17.91 -21.11 -2.11
C GLU A 77 18.89 -21.05 -3.28
N ASP A 78 19.09 -19.86 -3.87
CA ASP A 78 20.07 -19.64 -4.92
C ASP A 78 21.50 -19.94 -4.45
N SER A 79 21.82 -19.64 -3.18
CA SER A 79 23.13 -19.95 -2.60
C SER A 79 23.40 -21.46 -2.44
N LYS A 80 22.33 -22.27 -2.36
CA LYS A 80 22.40 -23.73 -2.29
C LYS A 80 22.54 -24.36 -3.68
N MET A 81 22.04 -23.69 -4.73
CA MET A 81 22.25 -24.10 -6.12
C MET A 81 23.68 -23.80 -6.56
N LYS A 82 24.57 -24.78 -6.42
CA LYS A 82 25.90 -24.74 -7.03
C LYS A 82 25.75 -24.77 -8.56
N PHE A 83 26.13 -23.68 -9.22
CA PHE A 83 26.43 -23.66 -10.66
C PHE A 83 27.86 -24.13 -10.92
#